data_AF-A0A2J6TEW2-F1
#
_entry.id   AF-A0A2J6TEW2-F1
#
_cell.length_a   1.000
_cell.length_b   1.000
_cell.length_c   1.000
_cell.angle_alpha   90.00
_cell.angle_beta   90.00
_cell.angle_gamma   90.00
#
_symmetry.space_group_name_H-M   'P 1'
#
loop_
_entity.id
_entity.type
_entity.pdbx_description
1 polymer ?
#
loop_
_entity_poly.entity_id
_entity_poly.type
_entity_poly.pdbx_seq_one_letter_code
_entity_poly.pdbx_strand_id
1 'polypeptide(L)'
;MSSTPLPLPLTVLSVARLGIGTSAFLFPSLTTNLLFFPQPTSSPGSLFNVRAWASRDALLAGLLYTAKTPEAAKRAVIAGAVVDALDIAGAAWGFGKGELEGLAAAAFSGGAIAFLALATVGWRVGGLGMVGRAVRKS
;
A
#
# COMPACT_ATOMS: atom_id res chain seq x y z
N MET A 1 7.25 25.23 -12.37
CA MET A 1 5.89 24.68 -12.12
C MET A 1 5.75 24.48 -10.62
N SER A 2 4.84 25.20 -9.98
CA SER A 2 4.58 25.08 -8.54
C SER A 2 3.95 23.70 -8.28
N SER A 3 4.58 22.89 -7.43
CA SER A 3 4.02 21.62 -6.99
C SER A 3 2.90 21.92 -5.99
N THR A 4 1.65 21.71 -6.40
CA THR A 4 0.54 21.76 -5.44
C THR A 4 0.77 20.67 -4.40
N PRO A 5 0.72 20.99 -3.09
CA PRO A 5 0.92 19.98 -2.05
C PRO A 5 -0.13 18.88 -2.17
N LEU A 6 0.27 17.65 -1.85
CA LEU A 6 -0.66 16.52 -1.84
C LEU A 6 -1.80 16.78 -0.84
N PRO A 7 -3.05 16.44 -1.20
CA PRO A 7 -4.16 16.42 -0.25
C PRO A 7 -3.79 15.60 0.99
N LEU A 8 -4.21 16.06 2.17
CA LEU A 8 -3.89 15.41 3.44
C LEU A 8 -4.10 13.89 3.44
N PRO A 9 -5.19 13.31 2.90
CA PRO A 9 -5.35 11.86 2.86
C PRO A 9 -4.25 11.13 2.07
N LEU A 10 -3.77 11.73 0.98
CA LEU A 10 -2.68 11.17 0.17
C LEU A 10 -1.32 11.34 0.84
N THR A 11 -1.12 12.44 1.57
CA THR A 11 0.06 12.62 2.41
C THR A 11 0.10 11.57 3.52
N VAL A 12 -1.02 11.35 4.23
CA VAL A 12 -1.13 10.32 5.26
C VAL A 12 -0.90 8.93 4.66
N LEU A 13 -1.51 8.61 3.51
CA LEU A 13 -1.28 7.35 2.80
C LEU A 13 0.20 7.15 2.49
N SER A 14 0.86 8.18 1.94
CA SER A 14 2.28 8.12 1.58
C SER A 14 3.16 7.90 2.80
N VAL A 15 2.95 8.65 3.88
CA VAL A 15 3.75 8.54 5.11
C VAL A 15 3.51 7.19 5.80
N ALA A 16 2.27 6.71 5.85
CA ALA A 16 1.93 5.43 6.45
C ALA A 16 2.60 4.27 5.69
N ARG A 17 2.51 4.24 4.36
CA ARG A 17 3.20 3.25 3.51
C ARG A 17 4.71 3.30 3.70
N LEU A 18 5.30 4.51 3.77
CA LEU A 18 6.73 4.65 3.99
C LEU A 18 7.15 4.07 5.35
N GLY A 19 6.41 4.42 6.41
CA GLY A 19 6.66 3.94 7.76
C GLY A 19 6.53 2.43 7.88
N ILE A 20 5.41 1.87 7.42
CA ILE A 20 5.13 0.42 7.47
C ILE A 20 6.11 -0.34 6.57
N GLY A 21 6.30 0.08 5.32
CA GLY A 21 7.23 -0.57 4.39
C GLY A 21 8.68 -0.52 4.86
N THR A 22 9.15 0.65 5.32
CA THR A 22 10.55 0.76 5.79
C THR A 22 10.77 -0.04 7.07
N SER A 23 9.85 0.04 8.04
CA SER A 23 9.98 -0.70 9.30
C SER A 23 9.90 -2.22 9.08
N ALA A 24 8.98 -2.71 8.25
CA ALA A 24 8.89 -4.13 7.94
C ALA A 24 10.07 -4.65 7.13
N PHE A 25 10.70 -3.80 6.31
CA PHE A 25 11.90 -4.18 5.58
C PHE A 25 13.13 -4.30 6.50
N LEU A 26 13.32 -3.32 7.39
CA LEU A 26 14.47 -3.28 8.31
C LEU A 26 14.32 -4.26 9.48
N PHE A 27 13.09 -4.43 9.98
CA PHE A 27 12.77 -5.23 11.16
C PHE A 27 11.69 -6.30 10.86
N PRO A 28 11.89 -7.20 9.88
CA PRO A 28 10.84 -8.16 9.49
C PRO A 28 10.50 -9.16 10.59
N SER A 29 11.43 -9.44 11.52
CA SER A 29 11.13 -10.28 12.68
C SER A 29 10.11 -9.62 13.60
N LEU A 30 10.15 -8.30 13.76
CA LEU A 30 9.13 -7.57 14.52
C LEU A 30 7.78 -7.63 13.82
N THR A 31 7.75 -7.38 12.50
CA THR A 31 6.52 -7.43 11.71
C THR A 31 5.90 -8.83 11.69
N THR A 32 6.70 -9.88 11.53
CA THR A 32 6.20 -11.26 11.60
C THR A 32 5.60 -11.56 12.97
N ASN A 33 6.20 -11.09 14.07
CA ASN A 33 5.63 -11.26 15.40
C ASN A 33 4.33 -10.45 15.61
N LEU A 34 4.30 -9.19 15.17
CA LEU A 34 3.14 -8.31 15.33
C LEU A 34 1.93 -8.74 14.48
N LEU A 35 2.19 -9.31 13.31
CA LEU A 35 1.16 -9.74 12.37
C LEU A 35 0.91 -11.25 12.41
N PHE A 36 1.42 -11.95 13.43
CA PHE A 36 1.21 -13.39 13.65
C PHE A 36 1.66 -14.27 12.46
N PHE A 37 2.70 -13.87 11.73
CA PHE A 37 3.29 -14.73 10.69
C PHE A 37 4.19 -15.81 11.30
N PRO A 38 4.23 -17.00 10.67
CA PRO A 38 5.18 -18.05 11.05
C PRO A 38 6.62 -17.54 11.04
N GLN A 39 7.29 -17.71 12.18
CA GLN A 39 8.70 -17.37 12.33
C GLN A 39 9.58 -18.27 11.43
N PRO A 40 10.80 -17.85 11.08
CA PRO A 40 11.71 -18.59 10.19
C PRO A 40 11.96 -20.04 10.59
N THR A 41 11.91 -20.31 11.88
CA THR A 41 12.04 -21.65 12.48
C THR A 41 10.95 -22.59 12.01
N SER A 42 9.76 -22.06 11.72
CA SER A 42 8.57 -22.80 11.31
C SER A 42 8.30 -22.67 9.81
N SER A 43 8.83 -21.63 9.16
CA SER A 43 8.66 -21.35 7.73
C SER A 43 9.92 -20.70 7.14
N PRO A 44 10.85 -21.50 6.59
CA PRO A 44 12.01 -20.97 5.89
C PRO A 44 11.60 -20.00 4.77
N GLY A 45 12.15 -18.78 4.77
CA GLY A 45 11.84 -17.73 3.79
C GLY A 45 10.82 -16.67 4.23
N SER A 46 10.18 -16.81 5.40
CA SER A 46 9.16 -15.84 5.86
C SER A 46 9.69 -14.40 5.97
N LEU A 47 10.91 -14.19 6.48
CA LEU A 47 11.51 -12.86 6.56
C LEU A 47 11.85 -12.26 5.20
N PHE A 48 12.22 -13.08 4.22
CA PHE A 48 12.45 -12.60 2.86
C PHE A 48 11.13 -12.14 2.25
N ASN A 49 10.05 -12.92 2.41
CA ASN A 49 8.73 -12.56 1.91
C ASN A 49 8.21 -11.25 2.53
N VAL A 50 8.41 -11.06 3.85
CA VAL A 50 8.06 -9.78 4.51
C VAL A 50 8.87 -8.61 3.94
N ARG A 51 10.17 -8.79 3.68
CA ARG A 51 10.99 -7.73 3.05
C ARG A 51 10.55 -7.44 1.62
N ALA A 52 10.29 -8.46 0.82
CA ALA A 52 9.83 -8.31 -0.56
C ALA A 52 8.49 -7.57 -0.60
N TRP A 53 7.53 -7.97 0.25
CA TRP A 53 6.28 -7.26 0.47
C TRP A 53 6.51 -5.81 0.89
N ALA A 54 7.30 -5.56 1.93
CA ALA A 54 7.50 -4.24 2.51
C ALA A 54 8.22 -3.25 1.56
N SER A 55 9.13 -3.74 0.73
CA SER A 55 9.87 -2.92 -0.24
C SER A 55 8.95 -2.22 -1.24
N ARG A 56 7.84 -2.86 -1.64
CA ARG A 56 6.90 -2.27 -2.58
C ARG A 56 6.08 -1.15 -1.94
N ASP A 57 5.77 -1.23 -0.65
CA ASP A 57 5.08 -0.17 0.08
C ASP A 57 5.97 1.08 0.21
N ALA A 58 7.26 0.88 0.52
CA ALA A 58 8.22 1.96 0.51
C ALA A 58 8.37 2.60 -0.89
N LEU A 59 8.39 1.79 -1.95
CA LEU A 59 8.42 2.27 -3.33
C LEU A 59 7.16 3.08 -3.69
N LEU A 60 5.97 2.55 -3.40
CA LEU A 60 4.69 3.21 -3.67
C LEU A 60 4.57 4.54 -2.91
N ALA A 61 5.03 4.57 -1.66
CA ALA A 61 5.16 5.80 -0.89
C ALA A 61 6.09 6.81 -1.57
N GLY A 62 7.28 6.38 -2.00
CA GLY A 62 8.23 7.23 -2.71
C GLY A 62 7.64 7.80 -4.01
N LEU A 63 6.96 6.97 -4.80
CA LEU A 63 6.29 7.40 -6.03
C LEU A 63 5.20 8.44 -5.76
N LEU A 64 4.40 8.26 -4.71
CA LEU A 64 3.35 9.21 -4.35
C LEU A 64 3.94 10.51 -3.80
N TYR A 65 4.89 10.42 -2.87
CA TYR A 65 5.54 11.57 -2.24
C TYR A 65 6.28 12.46 -3.23
N THR A 66 6.93 11.85 -4.23
CA THR A 66 7.73 12.56 -5.24
C THR A 66 6.91 12.99 -6.46
N ALA A 67 5.60 12.72 -6.49
CA ALA A 67 4.73 13.10 -7.59
C ALA A 67 4.57 14.63 -7.70
N LYS A 68 5.25 15.23 -8.67
CA LYS A 68 5.21 16.69 -8.92
C LYS A 68 4.04 17.14 -9.80
N THR A 69 3.33 16.21 -10.43
CA THR A 69 2.19 16.50 -11.31
C THR A 69 0.93 15.74 -10.88
N PRO A 70 -0.28 16.27 -11.15
CA PRO A 70 -1.52 15.56 -10.88
C PRO A 70 -1.60 14.19 -11.59
N GLU A 71 -1.05 14.08 -12.79
CA GLU A 71 -0.98 12.82 -13.54
C GLU A 71 -0.06 11.80 -12.86
N ALA A 72 1.10 12.23 -12.34
CA ALA A 72 2.01 11.36 -11.60
C ALA A 72 1.36 10.88 -10.29
N ALA A 73 0.72 11.79 -9.55
CA ALA A 73 0.01 11.45 -8.32
C ALA A 73 -1.13 10.46 -8.59
N LYS A 74 -1.91 10.70 -9.65
CA LYS A 74 -2.96 9.78 -10.11
C LYS A 74 -2.41 8.39 -10.40
N ARG A 75 -1.30 8.28 -11.14
CA ARG A 75 -0.68 6.99 -11.46
C ARG A 75 -0.16 6.27 -10.21
N ALA A 76 0.49 7.00 -9.30
CA ALA A 76 0.97 6.45 -8.04
C ALA A 76 -0.17 5.92 -7.16
N VAL A 77 -1.28 6.67 -7.04
CA VAL A 77 -2.47 6.23 -6.31
C VAL A 77 -3.11 4.99 -6.93
N ILE A 78 -3.22 4.93 -8.27
CA ILE A 78 -3.74 3.74 -8.96
C ILE A 78 -2.84 2.52 -8.72
N ALA A 79 -1.53 2.68 -8.86
CA ALA A 79 -0.58 1.59 -8.63
C ALA A 79 -0.70 1.04 -7.20
N GLY A 80 -0.78 1.93 -6.20
CA GLY A 80 -0.99 1.53 -4.81
C GLY A 80 -2.32 0.82 -4.59
N ALA A 81 -3.41 1.35 -5.15
CA ALA A 81 -4.73 0.73 -5.02
C ALA A 81 -4.81 -0.66 -5.66
N VAL A 82 -4.13 -0.89 -6.80
CA VAL A 82 -4.03 -2.21 -7.41
C VAL A 82 -3.30 -3.19 -6.49
N VAL A 83 -2.18 -2.77 -5.88
CA VAL A 83 -1.44 -3.61 -4.93
C VAL A 83 -2.29 -3.95 -3.70
N ASP A 84 -2.98 -2.96 -3.12
CA ASP A 84 -3.84 -3.20 -1.96
C ASP A 84 -5.00 -4.16 -2.29
N ALA A 85 -5.58 -4.05 -3.49
CA ALA A 85 -6.63 -4.96 -3.94
C ALA A 85 -6.12 -6.39 -4.10
N LEU A 86 -4.90 -6.56 -4.62
CA LEU A 86 -4.24 -7.87 -4.70
C LEU A 86 -3.91 -8.43 -3.32
N ASP A 87 -3.61 -7.58 -2.34
CA ASP A 87 -3.35 -8.01 -0.96
C ASP A 87 -4.61 -8.53 -0.28
N ILE A 88 -5.73 -7.85 -0.46
CA ILE A 88 -7.02 -8.31 0.04
C ILE A 88 -7.38 -9.65 -0.61
N ALA A 89 -7.25 -9.75 -1.94
CA ALA A 89 -7.55 -10.98 -2.67
C ALA A 89 -6.62 -12.13 -2.26
N GLY A 90 -5.33 -11.87 -2.14
CA GLY A 90 -4.33 -12.85 -1.72
C GLY A 90 -4.53 -13.32 -0.28
N ALA A 91 -4.82 -12.40 0.65
CA ALA A 91 -5.12 -12.75 2.04
C ALA A 91 -6.41 -13.58 2.15
N ALA A 92 -7.47 -13.19 1.44
CA ALA A 92 -8.73 -13.94 1.41
C ALA A 92 -8.56 -15.34 0.79
N TRP A 93 -7.78 -15.43 -0.30
CA TRP A 93 -7.47 -16.70 -0.95
C TRP A 93 -6.67 -17.64 -0.05
N GLY A 94 -5.57 -17.14 0.53
CA GLY A 94 -4.71 -17.91 1.43
C GLY A 94 -5.45 -18.37 2.68
N PHE A 95 -6.30 -17.51 3.26
CA PHE A 95 -7.17 -17.90 4.37
C PHE A 95 -8.15 -19.01 3.96
N GLY A 96 -8.83 -18.86 2.82
CA GLY A 96 -9.76 -19.87 2.31
C GLY A 96 -9.12 -21.22 2.00
N LYS A 97 -7.81 -21.24 1.71
CA LYS A 97 -7.01 -22.46 1.50
C LYS A 97 -6.40 -23.03 2.78
N GLY A 98 -6.49 -22.33 3.92
CA GLY A 98 -5.82 -22.70 5.16
C GLY A 98 -4.30 -22.45 5.14
N GLU A 99 -3.80 -21.66 4.19
CA GLU A 99 -2.39 -21.28 4.05
C GLU A 99 -2.02 -20.09 4.95
N LEU A 100 -3.02 -19.34 5.41
CA LEU A 100 -2.86 -18.14 6.24
C LEU A 100 -3.79 -18.19 7.45
N GLU A 101 -3.26 -17.96 8.64
CA GLU A 101 -4.06 -17.86 9.86
C GLU A 101 -5.00 -16.65 9.83
N GLY A 102 -6.15 -16.76 10.50
CA GLY A 102 -7.20 -15.73 10.48
C GLY A 102 -6.73 -14.36 10.97
N LEU A 103 -5.88 -14.30 12.00
CA LEU A 103 -5.33 -13.04 12.51
C LEU A 103 -4.36 -12.39 11.52
N ALA A 104 -3.48 -13.18 10.90
CA ALA A 104 -2.56 -12.70 9.88
C ALA A 104 -3.31 -12.23 8.64
N ALA A 105 -4.34 -12.96 8.21
CA ALA A 105 -5.23 -12.59 7.11
C ALA A 105 -5.94 -11.26 7.39
N ALA A 106 -6.54 -11.12 8.57
CA ALA A 106 -7.23 -9.91 8.98
C ALA A 106 -6.31 -8.69 9.08
N ALA A 107 -5.08 -8.87 9.58
CA ALA A 107 -4.12 -7.79 9.69
C ALA A 107 -3.66 -7.29 8.31
N PHE A 108 -3.38 -8.21 7.38
CA PHE A 108 -3.00 -7.87 6.01
C PHE A 108 -4.14 -7.22 5.23
N SER A 109 -5.31 -7.86 5.20
CA SER A 109 -6.47 -7.32 4.47
C SER A 109 -6.96 -6.02 5.10
N GLY A 110 -6.93 -5.90 6.43
CA GLY A 110 -7.32 -4.69 7.16
C GLY A 110 -6.44 -3.49 6.83
N GLY A 111 -5.12 -3.68 6.82
CA GLY A 111 -4.17 -2.62 6.41
C GLY A 111 -4.40 -2.17 4.96
N ALA A 112 -4.54 -3.13 4.05
CA ALA A 112 -4.82 -2.85 2.64
C ALA A 112 -6.17 -2.12 2.43
N ILE A 113 -7.22 -2.52 3.16
CA ILE A 113 -8.52 -1.82 3.15
C ILE A 113 -8.38 -0.38 3.65
N ALA A 114 -7.62 -0.15 4.72
CA ALA A 114 -7.38 1.19 5.24
C ALA A 114 -6.64 2.08 4.21
N PHE A 115 -5.65 1.53 3.51
CA PHE A 115 -4.95 2.24 2.44
C PHE A 115 -5.85 2.53 1.24
N LEU A 116 -6.69 1.59 0.82
CA LEU A 116 -7.70 1.82 -0.22
C LEU A 116 -8.71 2.90 0.17
N ALA A 117 -9.12 2.94 1.44
CA ALA A 117 -10.01 3.99 1.93
C ALA A 117 -9.35 5.37 1.83
N LEU A 118 -8.10 5.50 2.28
CA LEU A 118 -7.32 6.75 2.15
C LEU A 118 -7.10 7.13 0.68
N ALA A 119 -6.78 6.17 -0.17
CA ALA A 119 -6.63 6.38 -1.61
C ALA A 119 -7.93 6.89 -2.24
N THR A 120 -9.08 6.31 -1.85
CA THR A 120 -10.40 6.69 -2.36
C THR A 120 -10.81 8.09 -1.91
N VAL A 121 -10.61 8.41 -0.63
CA VAL A 121 -10.88 9.76 -0.09
C VAL A 121 -9.95 10.77 -0.75
N GLY A 122 -8.66 10.49 -0.80
CA GLY A 122 -7.66 11.34 -1.44
C GLY A 122 -7.89 11.54 -2.94
N TRP A 123 -8.41 10.52 -3.64
CA TRP A 123 -8.81 10.61 -5.04
C TRP A 123 -9.91 11.64 -5.26
N ARG A 124 -10.95 11.60 -4.40
CA ARG A 124 -12.07 12.55 -4.47
C ARG A 124 -11.62 13.97 -4.12
N VAL A 125 -10.93 14.13 -2.99
CA VAL A 125 -10.47 15.44 -2.50
C VAL A 125 -9.44 16.07 -3.44
N GLY A 126 -8.52 15.28 -3.98
CA GLY A 126 -7.49 15.73 -4.93
C GLY A 126 -7.97 15.92 -6.36
N GLY A 127 -9.25 15.66 -6.67
CA GLY A 127 -9.79 15.80 -8.02
C GLY A 127 -9.13 14.88 -9.07
N LEU A 128 -8.48 13.78 -8.65
CA LEU A 128 -7.68 12.92 -9.53
C LEU A 128 -8.50 12.26 -10.66
N GLY A 129 -9.81 12.10 -10.45
CA GLY A 129 -10.75 11.61 -11.46
C GLY A 129 -10.95 12.55 -12.65
N MET A 130 -10.66 13.84 -12.49
CA MET A 130 -10.80 14.86 -13.53
C MET A 130 -9.51 15.11 -14.32
N VAL A 131 -8.36 14.72 -13.75
CA VAL A 131 -7.04 14.85 -14.37
C VAL A 131 -7.01 14.09 -15.72
N GLY A 132 -6.70 14.82 -16.79
CA GLY A 132 -6.64 14.31 -18.18
C GLY A 132 -7.97 14.29 -18.95
N ARG A 133 -9.12 14.65 -18.33
CA ARG A 133 -10.41 14.73 -19.06
C ARG A 133 -10.55 15.99 -19.93
N ALA A 134 -9.84 17.07 -19.61
CA ALA A 134 -9.93 18.34 -20.33
C ALA A 134 -9.31 18.30 -21.75
N VAL A 135 -8.42 17.35 -22.03
CA VAL A 135 -7.68 17.28 -23.32
C VAL A 135 -8.47 16.60 -24.44
N ARG A 136 -9.58 15.90 -24.13
CA ARG A 136 -10.36 15.13 -25.13
C ARG A 136 -11.50 15.89 -25.81
N LYS A 137 -11.66 17.20 -25.58
CA LYS A 137 -12.75 18.01 -26.14
C LYS A 137 -12.32 19.05 -27.19
N SER A 138 -11.13 18.92 -27.77
CA SER A 138 -10.68 19.74 -28.92
C SER A 138 -10.70 18.93 -30.21
#